data_AF-A0A956DE78-F1
#
_entry.id   AF-A0A956DE78-F1
#
_cell.length_a   1.000
_cell.length_b   1.000
_cell.length_c   1.000
_cell.angle_alpha   90.00
_cell.angle_beta   90.00
_cell.angle_gamma   90.00
#
_symmetry.space_group_name_H-M   'P 1'
#
loop_
_entity.id
_entity.type
_entity.pdbx_description
1 polymer ?
#
loop_
_entity_poly.entity_id
_entity_poly.type
_entity_poly.pdbx_seq_one_letter_code
_entity_poly.pdbx_strand_id
1 'polypeptide(L)'
;MSTTKSPERTLRSRIPGWAAGIGAVVGAVLAFVGSAVFMLVAAILVFSDDPPSPEAMRSPEFLTSVMENYPIVAASVLGTAAALVGVPLIVAKLSRTSIKEGLGFRGAPLVTFVVAPIGILALGPTSEQLVGLMKWLLPNATFNALESIGALVNAHPAWMLWPIIALSPGISEEVFFRGLVQRSAGFGTRAVVLSAISFSLFHMDPHHVAGVLPLGFYLAWVGARTGTTLVPIVAHIVNNTAALLAAKLVDAESMADETMPIWVMPIGWVIAGACIWVIWRSTKDRARWEGPAGEADATLDPRKKGISPDWRIVRVMGAQEEVLGYVRGAVATESAEVLGRFQPGPAWDELGRFVVELDAPVGSQAHREAHEALAGFTVQDLGSGETLPRAVFRIEGDRVRFRALPVGDAAAESPAEAAPSEA
;
A
#
# COMPACT_ATOMS: atom_id res chain seq x y z
N MET A 1 -40.65 -19.70 -9.91
CA MET A 1 -40.36 -18.47 -10.69
C MET A 1 -38.86 -18.37 -10.89
N SER A 2 -38.40 -18.58 -12.12
CA SER A 2 -37.01 -18.43 -12.53
C SER A 2 -36.64 -16.95 -12.52
N THR A 3 -36.08 -16.45 -11.42
CA THR A 3 -35.36 -15.18 -11.43
C THR A 3 -34.04 -15.42 -12.12
N THR A 4 -33.96 -15.11 -13.42
CA THR A 4 -32.69 -14.88 -14.10
C THR A 4 -32.03 -13.66 -13.43
N LYS A 5 -31.33 -13.89 -12.31
CA LYS A 5 -30.38 -12.91 -11.78
C LYS A 5 -29.46 -12.57 -12.96
N SER A 6 -29.47 -11.30 -13.36
CA SER A 6 -28.41 -10.72 -14.18
C SER A 6 -27.08 -11.27 -13.66
N PRO A 7 -26.12 -11.69 -14.50
CA PRO A 7 -24.84 -12.19 -14.01
C PRO A 7 -24.24 -11.09 -13.13
N GLU A 8 -24.21 -11.34 -11.82
CA GLU A 8 -23.63 -10.44 -10.83
C GLU A 8 -22.20 -10.14 -11.31
N ARG A 9 -21.91 -8.84 -11.50
CA ARG A 9 -20.69 -8.38 -12.13
C ARG A 9 -19.51 -8.66 -11.20
N THR A 10 -18.78 -9.74 -11.46
CA THR A 10 -17.60 -10.14 -10.69
C THR A 10 -16.49 -9.07 -10.77
N LEU A 11 -16.00 -8.63 -9.60
CA LEU A 11 -14.81 -7.80 -9.48
C LEU A 11 -13.54 -8.62 -9.76
N ARG A 12 -12.55 -7.99 -10.37
CA ARG A 12 -11.21 -8.57 -10.57
C ARG A 12 -10.43 -8.49 -9.26
N SER A 13 -9.56 -9.49 -9.04
CA SER A 13 -8.60 -9.49 -7.92
C SER A 13 -7.44 -8.52 -8.10
N ARG A 14 -7.19 -8.09 -9.34
CA ARG A 14 -6.04 -7.28 -9.73
C ARG A 14 -6.36 -6.35 -10.90
N ILE A 15 -5.79 -5.15 -10.86
CA ILE A 15 -5.87 -4.20 -11.96
C ILE A 15 -5.15 -4.80 -13.18
N PRO A 16 -5.80 -4.89 -14.36
CA PRO A 16 -5.17 -5.39 -15.57
C PRO A 16 -3.95 -4.54 -15.95
N GLY A 17 -2.86 -5.19 -16.37
CA GLY A 17 -1.61 -4.50 -16.70
C GLY A 17 -1.74 -3.41 -17.76
N TRP A 18 -2.62 -3.58 -18.76
CA TRP A 18 -2.87 -2.54 -19.78
C TRP A 18 -3.56 -1.30 -19.18
N ALA A 19 -4.54 -1.49 -18.29
CA ALA A 19 -5.25 -0.41 -17.64
C ALA A 19 -4.33 0.34 -16.68
N ALA A 20 -3.48 -0.40 -15.96
CA ALA A 20 -2.44 0.17 -15.12
C ALA A 20 -1.37 0.92 -15.93
N GLY A 21 -0.97 0.41 -17.10
CA GLY A 21 -0.03 1.10 -17.98
C GLY A 21 -0.56 2.45 -18.47
N ILE A 22 -1.81 2.47 -18.96
CA ILE A 22 -2.48 3.73 -19.33
C ILE A 22 -2.61 4.64 -18.11
N GLY A 23 -3.06 4.11 -16.98
CA GLY A 23 -3.18 4.82 -15.71
C GLY A 23 -1.85 5.42 -15.24
N ALA A 24 -0.74 4.70 -15.39
CA ALA A 24 0.58 5.18 -15.02
C ALA A 24 1.03 6.35 -15.90
N VAL A 25 0.84 6.26 -17.22
CA VAL A 25 1.17 7.36 -18.13
C VAL A 25 0.30 8.58 -17.86
N VAL A 26 -1.01 8.40 -17.76
CA VAL A 26 -1.97 9.48 -17.49
C VAL A 26 -1.69 10.10 -16.12
N GLY A 27 -1.45 9.30 -15.09
CA GLY A 27 -1.16 9.78 -13.75
C GLY A 27 0.15 10.55 -13.66
N ALA A 28 1.21 10.09 -14.33
CA ALA A 28 2.46 10.83 -14.39
C ALA A 28 2.28 12.18 -15.10
N VAL A 29 1.60 12.21 -16.25
CA VAL A 29 1.31 13.47 -16.97
C VAL A 29 0.45 14.40 -16.12
N LEU A 30 -0.62 13.90 -15.50
CA LEU A 30 -1.49 14.70 -14.64
C LEU A 30 -0.79 15.16 -13.36
N ALA A 31 0.22 14.44 -12.86
CA ALA A 31 1.02 14.89 -11.74
C ALA A 31 1.85 16.13 -12.11
N PHE A 32 2.54 16.12 -13.26
CA PHE A 32 3.29 17.29 -13.72
C PHE A 32 2.39 18.46 -14.13
N VAL A 33 1.31 18.19 -14.86
CA VAL A 33 0.34 19.23 -15.25
C VAL A 33 -0.38 19.79 -14.02
N GLY A 34 -0.80 18.92 -13.10
CA GLY A 34 -1.45 19.30 -11.85
C GLY A 34 -0.54 20.14 -10.97
N SER A 35 0.72 19.73 -10.81
CA SER A 35 1.77 20.53 -10.15
C SER A 35 1.87 21.93 -10.75
N ALA A 36 2.06 22.04 -12.07
CA ALA A 36 2.23 23.33 -12.75
C ALA A 36 0.98 24.22 -12.65
N VAL A 37 -0.22 23.66 -12.83
CA VAL A 37 -1.49 24.41 -12.75
C VAL A 37 -1.73 24.91 -11.34
N PHE A 38 -1.58 24.05 -10.32
CA PHE A 38 -1.80 24.45 -8.93
C PHE A 38 -0.76 25.47 -8.46
N MET A 39 0.50 25.29 -8.87
CA MET A 39 1.57 26.26 -8.63
C MET A 39 1.22 27.62 -9.23
N LEU A 40 0.80 27.65 -10.50
CA LEU A 40 0.44 28.89 -11.19
C LEU A 40 -0.74 29.60 -10.54
N VAL A 41 -1.81 28.86 -10.21
CA VAL A 41 -2.97 29.42 -9.52
C VAL A 41 -2.57 29.98 -8.16
N ALA A 42 -1.78 29.24 -7.37
CA ALA A 42 -1.30 29.72 -6.09
C ALA A 42 -0.41 30.97 -6.23
N ALA A 43 0.47 31.01 -7.23
CA ALA A 43 1.30 32.19 -7.50
C ALA A 43 0.45 33.43 -7.83
N ILE A 44 -0.56 33.29 -8.69
CA ILE A 44 -1.48 34.39 -9.03
C ILE A 44 -2.20 34.90 -7.77
N LEU A 45 -2.62 34.01 -6.88
CA LEU A 45 -3.29 34.38 -5.63
C LEU A 45 -2.34 35.03 -4.62
N VAL A 46 -1.10 34.56 -4.52
CA VAL A 46 -0.10 35.11 -3.60
C VAL A 46 0.33 36.52 -4.02
N PHE A 47 0.47 36.76 -5.33
CA PHE A 47 0.87 38.06 -5.88
C PHE A 47 -0.32 38.92 -6.34
N SER A 48 -1.55 38.64 -5.88
CA SER A 48 -2.75 39.36 -6.36
C SER A 48 -2.74 40.84 -6.00
N ASP A 49 -2.17 41.17 -4.83
CA ASP A 49 -2.21 42.52 -4.28
C ASP A 49 -1.08 43.41 -4.84
N ASP A 50 0.05 42.80 -5.24
CA ASP A 50 1.18 43.48 -5.88
C ASP A 50 1.77 42.60 -7.01
N PRO A 51 1.16 42.64 -8.22
CA PRO A 51 1.58 41.80 -9.33
C PRO A 51 2.97 42.21 -9.86
N PRO A 52 3.93 41.28 -9.98
CA PRO A 52 5.27 41.59 -10.48
C PRO A 52 5.22 42.03 -11.95
N SER A 53 6.16 42.91 -12.35
CA SER A 53 6.27 43.31 -13.75
C SER A 53 6.72 42.14 -14.65
N PRO A 54 6.43 42.17 -15.96
CA PRO A 54 6.92 41.15 -16.89
C PRO A 54 8.45 40.99 -16.91
N GLU A 55 9.20 42.06 -16.63
CA GLU A 55 10.66 41.99 -16.46
C GLU A 55 11.04 41.28 -15.16
N ALA A 56 10.38 41.62 -14.05
CA ALA A 56 10.62 41.00 -12.75
C ALA A 56 10.34 39.49 -12.78
N MET A 57 9.28 39.06 -13.47
CA MET A 57 8.95 37.63 -13.61
C MET A 57 10.04 36.79 -14.29
N ARG A 58 10.96 37.42 -15.01
CA ARG A 58 12.10 36.76 -15.70
C ARG A 58 13.37 36.78 -14.87
N SER A 59 13.36 37.43 -13.70
CA SER A 59 14.54 37.58 -12.87
C SER A 59 14.78 36.32 -12.02
N PRO A 60 16.03 35.94 -11.75
CA PRO A 60 16.34 34.83 -10.86
C PRO A 60 15.74 35.02 -9.45
N GLU A 61 15.71 36.25 -8.95
CA GLU A 61 15.18 36.59 -7.63
C GLU A 61 13.68 36.27 -7.55
N PHE A 62 12.92 36.55 -8.61
CA PHE A 62 11.51 36.19 -8.65
C PHE A 62 11.34 34.67 -8.64
N LEU A 63 12.12 33.92 -9.42
CA LEU A 63 12.05 32.46 -9.42
C LEU A 63 12.35 31.87 -8.04
N THR A 64 13.38 32.39 -7.35
CA THR A 64 13.67 32.02 -5.95
C THR A 64 12.49 32.34 -5.04
N SER A 65 11.91 33.54 -5.15
CA SER A 65 10.75 33.93 -4.33
C SER A 65 9.55 32.99 -4.51
N VAL A 66 9.35 32.44 -5.72
CA VAL A 66 8.29 31.46 -6.01
C VAL A 66 8.63 30.09 -5.41
N MET A 67 9.88 29.63 -5.55
CA MET A 67 10.34 28.33 -5.04
C MET A 67 10.48 28.27 -3.51
N GLU A 68 10.67 29.41 -2.87
CA GLU A 68 10.71 29.56 -1.41
C GLU A 68 9.36 30.00 -0.84
N ASN A 69 8.28 30.09 -1.61
CA ASN A 69 6.97 30.46 -1.08
C ASN A 69 6.17 29.21 -0.69
N TYR A 70 5.93 29.02 0.60
CA TYR A 70 5.23 27.84 1.11
C TYR A 70 3.86 27.59 0.45
N PRO A 71 2.91 28.56 0.40
CA PRO A 71 1.63 28.34 -0.28
C PRO A 71 1.76 27.86 -1.74
N ILE A 72 2.69 28.43 -2.51
CA ILE A 72 2.91 28.05 -3.91
C ILE A 72 3.42 26.62 -4.03
N VAL A 73 4.47 26.28 -3.27
CA VAL A 73 5.04 24.92 -3.32
C VAL A 73 4.07 23.89 -2.75
N ALA A 74 3.38 24.20 -1.66
CA ALA A 74 2.36 23.33 -1.08
C ALA A 74 1.26 23.03 -2.10
N ALA A 75 0.77 24.02 -2.83
CA ALA A 75 -0.23 23.82 -3.89
C ALA A 75 0.28 22.89 -5.00
N SER A 76 1.51 23.09 -5.47
CA SER A 76 2.18 22.21 -6.43
C SER A 76 2.19 20.74 -5.96
N VAL A 77 2.67 20.51 -4.74
CA VAL A 77 2.76 19.17 -4.13
C VAL A 77 1.38 18.53 -3.99
N LEU A 78 0.37 19.29 -3.57
CA LEU A 78 -1.00 18.80 -3.43
C LEU A 78 -1.62 18.46 -4.80
N GLY A 79 -1.34 19.24 -5.84
CA GLY A 79 -1.73 18.95 -7.21
C GLY A 79 -1.12 17.64 -7.72
N THR A 80 0.18 17.43 -7.47
CA THR A 80 0.88 16.15 -7.73
C THR A 80 0.21 15.00 -6.98
N ALA A 81 0.02 15.13 -5.67
CA ALA A 81 -0.53 14.09 -4.82
C ALA A 81 -1.97 13.72 -5.22
N ALA A 82 -2.79 14.69 -5.60
CA ALA A 82 -4.14 14.48 -6.08
C ALA A 82 -4.17 13.61 -7.35
N ALA A 83 -3.23 13.82 -8.28
CA ALA A 83 -3.10 12.98 -9.46
C ALA A 83 -2.57 11.56 -9.11
N LEU A 84 -1.53 11.48 -8.29
CA LEU A 84 -0.89 10.21 -7.91
C LEU A 84 -1.80 9.32 -7.05
N VAL A 85 -2.75 9.88 -6.30
CA VAL A 85 -3.78 9.09 -5.57
C VAL A 85 -5.04 8.90 -6.41
N GLY A 86 -5.54 9.96 -7.02
CA GLY A 86 -6.80 9.95 -7.76
C GLY A 86 -6.80 8.99 -8.94
N VAL A 87 -5.71 8.93 -9.71
CA VAL A 87 -5.63 8.05 -10.88
C VAL A 87 -5.64 6.57 -10.50
N PRO A 88 -4.83 6.07 -9.55
CA PRO A 88 -4.96 4.70 -9.05
C PRO A 88 -6.37 4.32 -8.60
N LEU A 89 -7.07 5.21 -7.89
CA LEU A 89 -8.44 4.97 -7.42
C LEU A 89 -9.43 4.87 -8.60
N ILE A 90 -9.32 5.78 -9.57
CA ILE A 90 -10.14 5.77 -10.79
C ILE A 90 -9.86 4.51 -11.61
N VAL A 91 -8.60 4.16 -11.82
CA VAL A 91 -8.21 2.97 -12.59
C VAL A 91 -8.70 1.70 -11.93
N ALA A 92 -8.60 1.57 -10.59
CA ALA A 92 -9.16 0.45 -9.85
C ALA A 92 -10.68 0.34 -10.08
N LYS A 93 -11.41 1.45 -9.97
CA LYS A 93 -12.87 1.51 -10.17
C LYS A 93 -13.26 1.16 -11.62
N LEU A 94 -12.61 1.76 -12.61
CA LEU A 94 -12.88 1.50 -14.04
C LEU A 94 -12.51 0.07 -14.44
N SER A 95 -11.46 -0.49 -13.83
CA SER A 95 -11.04 -1.87 -14.02
C SER A 95 -11.89 -2.88 -13.24
N ARG A 96 -12.90 -2.41 -12.50
CA ARG A 96 -13.75 -3.24 -11.63
C ARG A 96 -12.91 -4.08 -10.68
N THR A 97 -11.93 -3.47 -10.03
CA THR A 97 -11.08 -4.08 -9.01
C THR A 97 -11.42 -3.42 -7.68
N SER A 98 -11.52 -4.21 -6.60
CA SER A 98 -11.64 -3.64 -5.26
C SER A 98 -10.46 -2.71 -4.99
N ILE A 99 -10.72 -1.48 -4.55
CA ILE A 99 -9.67 -0.49 -4.26
C ILE A 99 -8.70 -1.04 -3.20
N LYS A 100 -9.26 -1.65 -2.14
CA LYS A 100 -8.48 -2.21 -1.03
C LYS A 100 -7.55 -3.33 -1.50
N GLU A 101 -8.08 -4.29 -2.24
CA GLU A 101 -7.33 -5.46 -2.70
C GLU A 101 -6.39 -5.13 -3.87
N GLY A 102 -6.86 -4.32 -4.81
CA GLY A 102 -6.14 -3.90 -6.00
C GLY A 102 -4.92 -3.05 -5.68
N LEU A 103 -5.09 -2.03 -4.83
CA LEU A 103 -4.00 -1.14 -4.41
C LEU A 103 -3.24 -1.65 -3.18
N GLY A 104 -3.67 -2.75 -2.58
CA GLY A 104 -2.92 -3.43 -1.52
C GLY A 104 -2.99 -2.76 -0.16
N PHE A 105 -4.14 -2.20 0.22
CA PHE A 105 -4.38 -1.68 1.58
C PHE A 105 -4.75 -2.82 2.54
N ARG A 106 -3.74 -3.59 2.96
CA ARG A 106 -3.89 -4.76 3.83
C ARG A 106 -2.96 -4.71 5.04
N GLY A 107 -3.28 -5.48 6.07
CA GLY A 107 -2.38 -5.69 7.21
C GLY A 107 -1.12 -6.47 6.82
N ALA A 108 -0.08 -6.32 7.63
CA ALA A 108 1.18 -7.07 7.58
C ALA A 108 1.66 -7.30 9.02
N PRO A 109 2.63 -8.21 9.27
CA PRO A 109 3.15 -8.41 10.62
C PRO A 109 3.65 -7.09 11.20
N LEU A 110 3.25 -6.75 12.43
CA LEU A 110 3.55 -5.45 13.05
C LEU A 110 5.05 -5.11 13.05
N VAL A 111 5.90 -6.13 13.22
CA VAL A 111 7.36 -5.96 13.15
C VAL A 111 7.81 -5.31 11.84
N THR A 112 7.14 -5.58 10.71
CA THR A 112 7.49 -5.01 9.40
C THR A 112 7.30 -3.50 9.36
N PHE A 113 6.31 -2.94 10.07
CA PHE A 113 6.09 -1.50 10.18
C PHE A 113 7.16 -0.78 11.01
N VAL A 114 7.98 -1.52 11.77
CA VAL A 114 9.09 -0.98 12.56
C VAL A 114 10.42 -1.18 11.84
N VAL A 115 10.70 -2.40 11.38
CA VAL A 115 12.00 -2.71 10.78
C VAL A 115 12.12 -2.18 9.34
N ALA A 116 11.01 -1.98 8.62
CA ALA A 116 11.08 -1.41 7.28
C ALA A 116 11.59 0.05 7.31
N PRO A 117 11.07 0.95 8.17
CA PRO A 117 11.67 2.26 8.41
C PRO A 117 13.15 2.23 8.79
N ILE A 118 13.56 1.34 9.70
CA ILE A 118 14.98 1.25 10.11
C ILE A 118 15.87 0.89 8.92
N GLY A 119 15.44 -0.08 8.11
CA GLY A 119 16.23 -0.52 6.97
C GLY A 119 16.33 0.53 5.85
N ILE A 120 15.29 1.34 5.60
CA ILE A 120 15.40 2.44 4.61
C ILE A 120 16.31 3.56 5.11
N LEU A 121 16.23 3.94 6.39
CA LEU A 121 17.12 4.93 6.98
C LEU A 121 18.59 4.51 6.92
N ALA A 122 18.86 3.22 7.09
CA ALA A 122 20.20 2.66 6.96
C ALA A 122 20.78 2.76 5.54
N LEU A 123 19.95 3.01 4.52
CA LEU A 123 20.40 3.27 3.14
C LEU A 123 20.73 4.75 2.88
N GLY A 124 20.47 5.66 3.84
CA GLY A 124 20.78 7.09 3.73
C GLY A 124 22.22 7.39 3.28
N PRO A 125 23.26 6.81 3.90
CA PRO A 125 24.65 7.00 3.48
C PRO A 125 24.90 6.53 2.03
N THR A 126 24.20 5.49 1.58
CA THR A 126 24.32 5.04 0.17
C THR A 126 23.69 6.05 -0.78
N SER A 127 22.53 6.60 -0.40
CA SER A 127 21.85 7.65 -1.16
C SER A 127 22.73 8.88 -1.33
N GLU A 128 23.30 9.39 -0.23
CA GLU A 128 24.18 10.56 -0.21
C GLU A 128 25.42 10.36 -1.08
N GLN A 129 26.09 9.21 -0.95
CA GLN A 129 27.28 8.89 -1.74
C GLN A 129 26.98 8.78 -3.23
N LEU A 130 25.79 8.29 -3.62
CA LEU A 130 25.36 8.27 -5.02
C LEU A 130 25.06 9.67 -5.56
N VAL A 131 24.45 10.54 -4.75
CA VAL A 131 24.27 11.96 -5.10
C VAL A 131 25.63 12.63 -5.29
N GLY A 132 26.56 12.46 -4.35
CA GLY A 132 27.93 12.99 -4.43
C GLY A 132 28.69 12.47 -5.66
N LEU A 133 28.57 11.19 -5.96
CA LEU A 133 29.14 10.58 -7.16
C LEU A 133 28.57 11.20 -8.45
N MET A 134 27.27 11.45 -8.51
CA MET A 134 26.64 12.09 -9.67
C MET A 134 27.04 13.56 -9.81
N LYS A 135 27.15 14.29 -8.70
CA LYS A 135 27.70 15.67 -8.69
C LYS A 135 29.13 15.69 -9.23
N TRP A 136 29.94 14.68 -8.91
CA TRP A 136 31.31 14.56 -9.42
C TRP A 136 31.37 14.14 -10.90
N LEU A 137 30.61 13.11 -11.30
CA LEU A 137 30.63 12.59 -12.67
C LEU A 137 29.98 13.54 -13.68
N LEU A 138 28.85 14.14 -13.30
CA LEU A 138 27.98 14.92 -14.16
C LEU A 138 27.50 16.20 -13.43
N PRO A 139 28.41 17.14 -13.10
CA PRO A 139 28.09 18.31 -12.28
C PRO A 139 26.98 19.19 -12.85
N ASN A 140 26.89 19.28 -14.19
CA ASN A 140 25.91 20.11 -14.88
C ASN A 140 24.60 19.36 -15.22
N ALA A 141 24.50 18.07 -14.91
CA ALA A 141 23.31 17.27 -15.21
C ALA A 141 22.31 17.33 -14.04
N THR A 142 21.79 18.52 -13.78
CA THR A 142 20.83 18.78 -12.70
C THR A 142 19.84 19.87 -13.11
N PHE A 143 18.65 19.82 -12.52
CA PHE A 143 17.65 20.88 -12.55
C PHE A 143 17.65 21.71 -11.25
N ASN A 144 18.68 21.57 -10.41
CA ASN A 144 18.82 22.19 -9.09
C ASN A 144 17.66 21.83 -8.14
N ALA A 145 17.10 20.63 -8.29
CA ALA A 145 15.92 20.22 -7.50
C ALA A 145 16.27 20.06 -6.02
N LEU A 146 17.44 19.51 -5.70
CA LEU A 146 17.90 19.30 -4.32
C LEU A 146 18.20 20.64 -3.63
N GLU A 147 18.85 21.56 -4.34
CA GLU A 147 19.16 22.91 -3.89
C GLU A 147 17.86 23.70 -3.62
N SER A 148 16.87 23.59 -4.52
CA SER A 148 15.56 24.24 -4.35
C SER A 148 14.79 23.69 -3.14
N ILE A 149 14.83 22.37 -2.92
CA ILE A 149 14.26 21.76 -1.71
C ILE A 149 15.00 22.24 -0.47
N GLY A 150 16.33 22.32 -0.51
CA GLY A 150 17.16 22.84 0.59
C GLY A 150 16.82 24.28 0.95
N ALA A 151 16.65 25.15 -0.05
CA ALA A 151 16.24 26.53 0.13
C ALA A 151 14.86 26.64 0.81
N LEU A 152 13.87 25.89 0.31
CA LEU A 152 12.54 25.82 0.92
C LEU A 152 12.57 25.30 2.36
N VAL A 153 13.39 24.27 2.61
CA VAL A 153 13.61 23.72 3.94
C VAL A 153 14.16 24.81 4.84
N ASN A 154 15.22 25.50 4.44
CA ASN A 154 15.82 26.58 5.24
C ASN A 154 14.82 27.71 5.54
N ALA A 155 14.00 28.10 4.56
CA ALA A 155 13.04 29.20 4.68
C ALA A 155 11.89 28.97 5.68
N HIS A 156 11.54 27.72 6.02
CA HIS A 156 10.35 27.42 6.83
C HIS A 156 10.58 26.44 7.97
N PRO A 157 9.80 26.48 9.06
CA PRO A 157 9.92 25.52 10.14
C PRO A 157 9.46 24.11 9.73
N ALA A 158 10.06 23.09 10.33
CA ALA A 158 9.81 21.69 9.98
C ALA A 158 8.34 21.27 10.06
N TRP A 159 7.58 21.77 11.03
CA TRP A 159 6.17 21.41 11.23
C TRP A 159 5.27 21.87 10.08
N MET A 160 5.60 22.98 9.40
CA MET A 160 4.89 23.43 8.20
C MET A 160 5.22 22.54 7.00
N LEU A 161 6.48 22.13 6.88
CA LEU A 161 6.97 21.38 5.73
C LEU A 161 6.62 19.89 5.80
N TRP A 162 6.50 19.31 7.00
CA TRP A 162 6.27 17.88 7.18
C TRP A 162 5.06 17.32 6.39
N PRO A 163 3.89 17.98 6.34
CA PRO A 163 2.78 17.53 5.51
C PRO A 163 3.10 17.42 4.02
N ILE A 164 3.93 18.32 3.48
CA ILE A 164 4.19 18.42 2.03
C ILE A 164 5.50 17.74 1.59
N ILE A 165 6.50 17.61 2.48
CA ILE A 165 7.79 16.96 2.17
C ILE A 165 7.79 15.48 2.59
N ALA A 166 7.10 15.13 3.68
CA ALA A 166 7.14 13.78 4.22
C ALA A 166 5.81 13.02 4.04
N LEU A 167 4.71 13.59 4.55
CA LEU A 167 3.44 12.88 4.60
C LEU A 167 2.82 12.68 3.20
N SER A 168 2.68 13.77 2.44
CA SER A 168 2.02 13.74 1.12
C SER A 168 2.77 12.87 0.09
N PRO A 169 4.09 13.00 -0.11
CA PRO A 169 4.85 12.12 -1.01
C PRO A 169 4.83 10.66 -0.53
N GLY A 170 5.06 10.43 0.77
CA GLY A 170 5.08 9.09 1.35
C GLY A 170 3.76 8.32 1.21
N ILE A 171 2.63 9.01 1.13
CA ILE A 171 1.33 8.38 0.82
C ILE A 171 1.13 8.28 -0.69
N SER A 172 1.19 9.41 -1.39
CA SER A 172 0.73 9.50 -2.78
C SER A 172 1.60 8.73 -3.75
N GLU A 173 2.91 8.78 -3.58
CA GLU A 173 3.86 8.05 -4.43
C GLU A 173 3.76 6.55 -4.20
N GLU A 174 3.61 6.08 -2.96
CA GLU A 174 3.46 4.65 -2.68
C GLU A 174 2.14 4.10 -3.22
N VAL A 175 1.04 4.84 -3.09
CA VAL A 175 -0.24 4.46 -3.70
C VAL A 175 -0.10 4.32 -5.23
N PHE A 176 0.68 5.19 -5.86
CA PHE A 176 0.92 5.15 -7.29
C PHE A 176 1.90 4.03 -7.70
N PHE A 177 3.13 4.05 -7.20
CA PHE A 177 4.19 3.15 -7.64
C PHE A 177 4.06 1.74 -7.08
N ARG A 178 3.65 1.57 -5.82
CA ARG A 178 3.48 0.24 -5.20
C ARG A 178 2.05 -0.24 -5.42
N GLY A 179 1.07 0.62 -5.18
CA GLY A 179 -0.35 0.29 -5.34
C GLY A 179 -0.78 0.05 -6.80
N LEU A 180 -0.47 0.95 -7.72
CA LEU A 180 -0.87 0.82 -9.13
C LEU A 180 0.20 0.11 -9.97
N VAL A 181 1.39 0.70 -10.13
CA VAL A 181 2.40 0.23 -11.09
C VAL A 181 2.91 -1.17 -10.72
N GLN A 182 3.43 -1.33 -9.50
CA GLN A 182 4.05 -2.58 -9.07
C GLN A 182 3.04 -3.70 -9.01
N ARG A 183 1.94 -3.54 -8.25
CA ARG A 183 0.96 -4.63 -8.10
C ARG A 183 0.35 -5.05 -9.42
N SER A 184 0.13 -4.13 -10.36
CA SER A 184 -0.36 -4.48 -11.71
C SER A 184 0.69 -5.19 -12.56
N ALA A 185 1.98 -5.11 -12.21
CA ALA A 185 3.09 -5.88 -12.80
C ALA A 185 3.42 -7.18 -12.04
N GLY A 186 3.15 -7.25 -10.73
CA GLY A 186 3.11 -8.47 -9.91
C GLY A 186 3.97 -8.34 -8.66
N PHE A 187 4.42 -9.48 -8.13
CA PHE A 187 5.27 -9.55 -6.93
C PHE A 187 6.66 -10.15 -7.20
N GLY A 188 6.97 -10.39 -8.48
CA GLY A 188 8.27 -10.90 -8.93
C GLY A 188 9.27 -9.78 -9.21
N THR A 189 10.52 -10.17 -9.50
CA THR A 189 11.64 -9.24 -9.73
C THR A 189 11.36 -8.18 -10.78
N ARG A 190 10.65 -8.53 -11.88
CA ARG A 190 10.29 -7.56 -12.93
C ARG A 190 9.43 -6.41 -12.40
N ALA A 191 8.49 -6.70 -11.50
CA ALA A 191 7.62 -5.68 -10.90
C ALA A 191 8.39 -4.77 -9.94
N VAL A 192 9.31 -5.35 -9.15
CA VAL A 192 10.20 -4.60 -8.27
C VAL A 192 11.09 -3.64 -9.08
N VAL A 193 11.75 -4.14 -10.13
CA VAL A 193 12.60 -3.33 -11.01
C VAL A 193 11.81 -2.23 -11.71
N LEU A 194 10.66 -2.57 -12.29
CA LEU A 194 9.80 -1.58 -12.98
C LEU A 194 9.36 -0.48 -12.02
N SER A 195 8.88 -0.83 -10.83
CA SER A 195 8.42 0.14 -9.83
C SER A 195 9.58 1.02 -9.32
N ALA A 196 10.71 0.42 -8.94
CA ALA A 196 11.86 1.17 -8.43
C ALA A 196 12.43 2.14 -9.47
N ILE A 197 12.60 1.72 -10.72
CA ILE A 197 13.15 2.57 -11.78
C ILE A 197 12.15 3.68 -12.14
N SER A 198 10.87 3.35 -12.31
CA SER A 198 9.87 4.39 -12.64
C SER A 198 9.68 5.41 -11.52
N PHE A 199 9.69 4.97 -10.26
CA PHE A 199 9.71 5.85 -9.07
C PHE A 199 10.91 6.80 -9.09
N SER A 200 12.10 6.26 -9.36
CA SER A 200 13.32 7.06 -9.34
C SER A 200 13.34 8.07 -10.49
N LEU A 201 13.04 7.62 -11.71
CA LEU A 201 12.99 8.49 -12.90
C LEU A 201 11.90 9.56 -12.84
N PHE A 202 10.84 9.35 -12.07
CA PHE A 202 9.79 10.35 -11.86
C PHE A 202 10.32 11.65 -11.23
N HIS A 203 11.47 11.59 -10.55
CA HIS A 203 12.11 12.77 -9.94
C HIS A 203 12.83 13.65 -10.95
N MET A 204 13.09 13.15 -12.17
CA MET A 204 13.69 13.84 -13.33
C MET A 204 15.12 14.38 -13.16
N ASP A 205 15.50 14.87 -11.99
CA ASP A 205 16.83 15.36 -11.68
C ASP A 205 17.84 14.19 -11.55
N PRO A 206 18.88 14.11 -12.41
CA PRO A 206 19.80 12.98 -12.40
C PRO A 206 20.55 12.75 -11.09
N HIS A 207 20.89 13.82 -10.35
CA HIS A 207 21.54 13.69 -9.04
C HIS A 207 20.57 13.06 -8.04
N HIS A 208 19.33 13.57 -7.99
CA HIS A 208 18.28 13.04 -7.13
C HIS A 208 17.89 11.60 -7.48
N VAL A 209 17.72 11.30 -8.78
CA VAL A 209 17.39 9.96 -9.31
C VAL A 209 18.38 8.92 -8.79
N ALA A 210 19.68 9.22 -8.81
CA ALA A 210 20.70 8.30 -8.30
C ALA A 210 20.59 8.09 -6.78
N GLY A 211 20.31 9.16 -6.03
CA GLY A 211 20.11 9.09 -4.58
C GLY A 211 18.91 8.25 -4.19
N VAL A 212 17.77 8.39 -4.86
CA VAL A 212 16.54 7.67 -4.49
C VAL A 212 16.44 6.26 -5.06
N LEU A 213 17.26 5.89 -6.04
CA LEU A 213 17.24 4.57 -6.66
C LEU A 213 17.35 3.40 -5.67
N PRO A 214 18.33 3.35 -4.74
CA PRO A 214 18.39 2.28 -3.74
C PRO A 214 17.17 2.24 -2.82
N LEU A 215 16.63 3.40 -2.46
CA LEU A 215 15.41 3.53 -1.63
C LEU A 215 14.19 3.01 -2.40
N GLY A 216 14.10 3.34 -3.68
CA GLY A 216 13.08 2.86 -4.61
C GLY A 216 13.05 1.34 -4.69
N PHE A 217 14.22 0.71 -4.82
CA PHE A 217 14.38 -0.75 -4.80
C PHE A 217 13.99 -1.35 -3.45
N TYR A 218 14.41 -0.75 -2.35
CA TYR A 218 14.07 -1.21 -1.01
C TYR A 218 12.56 -1.20 -0.77
N LEU A 219 11.90 -0.07 -1.01
CA LEU A 219 10.45 0.09 -0.85
C LEU A 219 9.66 -0.83 -1.78
N ALA A 220 10.09 -0.98 -3.04
CA ALA A 220 9.47 -1.91 -3.97
C ALA A 220 9.63 -3.38 -3.52
N TRP A 221 10.81 -3.76 -3.01
CA TRP A 221 11.03 -5.08 -2.43
C TRP A 221 10.17 -5.31 -1.18
N VAL A 222 10.11 -4.34 -0.27
CA VAL A 222 9.26 -4.40 0.93
C VAL A 222 7.80 -4.57 0.54
N GLY A 223 7.28 -3.77 -0.39
CA GLY A 223 5.89 -3.89 -0.87
C GLY A 223 5.61 -5.22 -1.56
N ALA A 224 6.57 -5.76 -2.33
CA ALA A 224 6.46 -7.09 -2.92
C ALA A 224 6.43 -8.18 -1.85
N ARG A 225 7.23 -8.01 -0.80
CA ARG A 225 7.45 -9.02 0.24
C ARG A 225 6.31 -9.09 1.26
N THR A 226 5.74 -7.95 1.62
CA THR A 226 4.65 -7.81 2.59
C THR A 226 3.28 -7.86 1.94
N GLY A 227 3.19 -7.76 0.61
CA GLY A 227 1.92 -7.79 -0.12
C GLY A 227 0.99 -6.60 0.15
N THR A 228 1.46 -5.59 0.88
CA THR A 228 0.73 -4.37 1.24
C THR A 228 1.51 -3.11 0.87
N THR A 229 0.76 -2.06 0.53
CA THR A 229 1.30 -0.71 0.27
C THR A 229 1.49 0.08 1.56
N LEU A 230 0.87 -0.34 2.68
CA LEU A 230 0.96 0.37 3.95
C LEU A 230 2.37 0.35 4.57
N VAL A 231 3.10 -0.76 4.46
CA VAL A 231 4.47 -0.84 5.01
C VAL A 231 5.43 0.09 4.25
N PRO A 232 5.44 0.11 2.89
CA PRO A 232 6.17 1.14 2.14
C PRO A 232 5.76 2.58 2.49
N ILE A 233 4.46 2.88 2.65
CA ILE A 233 3.99 4.21 3.06
C ILE A 233 4.65 4.66 4.35
N VAL A 234 4.60 3.81 5.39
CA VAL A 234 5.18 4.15 6.70
C VAL A 234 6.70 4.31 6.59
N ALA A 235 7.39 3.41 5.89
CA ALA A 235 8.83 3.51 5.70
C ALA A 235 9.23 4.78 4.94
N HIS A 236 8.50 5.17 3.91
CA HIS A 236 8.75 6.37 3.12
C HIS A 236 8.48 7.64 3.93
N ILE A 237 7.36 7.74 4.65
CA ILE A 237 7.07 8.88 5.53
C ILE A 237 8.19 9.05 6.58
N VAL A 238 8.63 7.95 7.20
CA VAL A 238 9.73 8.01 8.19
C VAL A 238 11.04 8.44 7.53
N ASN A 239 11.37 7.91 6.35
CA ASN A 239 12.55 8.33 5.60
C ASN A 239 12.57 9.85 5.35
N ASN A 240 11.48 10.38 4.81
CA ASN A 240 11.41 11.80 4.48
C ASN A 240 11.31 12.68 5.74
N THR A 241 10.69 12.18 6.81
CA THR A 241 10.69 12.85 8.11
C THR A 241 12.11 12.94 8.65
N ALA A 242 12.89 11.85 8.61
CA ALA A 242 14.27 11.85 9.06
C ALA A 242 15.15 12.76 8.20
N ALA A 243 14.97 12.77 6.88
CA ALA A 243 15.69 13.68 5.99
C ALA A 243 15.37 15.16 6.30
N LEU A 244 14.08 15.50 6.50
CA LEU A 244 13.66 16.85 6.88
C LEU A 244 14.24 17.27 8.23
N LEU A 245 14.21 16.39 9.23
CA LEU A 245 14.77 16.68 10.55
C LEU A 245 16.28 16.78 10.52
N ALA A 246 16.98 15.91 9.77
CA ALA A 246 18.43 16.00 9.60
C ALA A 246 18.82 17.34 8.98
N ALA A 247 18.14 17.77 7.92
CA ALA A 247 18.35 19.08 7.30
C ALA A 247 18.04 20.28 8.21
N LYS A 248 17.28 20.08 9.30
CA LYS A 248 16.92 21.13 10.27
C LYS A 248 17.74 21.14 11.54
N LEU A 249 18.27 20.00 11.94
CA LEU A 249 18.98 19.81 13.20
C LEU A 249 20.50 19.83 13.02
N VAL A 250 20.98 19.52 11.82
CA VAL A 250 22.41 19.59 11.49
C VAL A 250 22.67 20.95 10.88
N ASP A 251 23.64 21.68 11.44
CA ASP A 251 23.95 23.06 11.04
C ASP A 251 24.44 23.07 9.58
N ALA A 252 23.95 23.99 8.76
CA ALA A 252 24.24 24.01 7.32
C ALA A 252 25.75 24.15 7.04
N GLU A 253 26.47 24.88 7.89
CA GLU A 253 27.94 25.00 7.83
C GLU A 253 28.66 23.67 8.16
N SER A 254 28.06 22.82 9.00
CA SER A 254 28.62 21.50 9.36
C SER A 254 28.35 20.41 8.32
N MET A 255 27.39 20.60 7.41
CA MET A 255 27.06 19.68 6.30
C MET A 255 27.69 20.10 4.97
N ALA A 256 28.14 21.35 4.84
CA ALA A 256 28.59 21.91 3.56
C ALA A 256 29.88 21.27 3.02
N ASP A 257 30.71 20.68 3.88
CA ASP A 257 32.03 20.17 3.49
C ASP A 257 32.29 18.68 3.83
N GLU A 258 31.37 17.99 4.52
CA GLU A 258 31.59 16.59 4.90
C GLU A 258 30.43 15.69 4.45
N THR A 259 30.61 15.06 3.29
CA THR A 259 29.85 13.84 2.96
C THR A 259 30.10 12.80 4.04
N MET A 260 29.07 12.04 4.43
CA MET A 260 29.25 10.96 5.40
C MET A 260 30.45 10.07 5.02
N PRO A 261 31.33 9.72 5.97
CA PRO A 261 32.48 8.89 5.67
C PRO A 261 32.07 7.56 5.01
N ILE A 262 32.78 7.17 3.95
CA ILE A 262 32.42 5.99 3.14
C ILE A 262 32.31 4.68 3.96
N TRP A 263 33.00 4.59 5.10
CA TRP A 263 32.95 3.43 6.00
C TRP A 263 31.58 3.26 6.70
N VAL A 264 30.73 4.29 6.71
CA VAL A 264 29.36 4.21 7.24
C VAL A 264 28.45 3.38 6.32
N MET A 265 28.75 3.31 5.01
CA MET A 265 27.94 2.55 4.04
C MET A 265 27.88 1.05 4.38
N PRO A 266 29.01 0.31 4.60
CA PRO A 266 28.95 -1.07 5.04
C PRO A 266 28.09 -1.31 6.29
N ILE A 267 28.13 -0.40 7.26
CA ILE A 267 27.32 -0.50 8.49
C ILE A 267 25.83 -0.40 8.13
N GLY A 268 25.48 0.60 7.30
CA GLY A 268 24.14 0.76 6.76
C GLY A 268 23.63 -0.49 6.03
N TRP A 269 24.48 -1.12 5.20
CA TRP A 269 24.13 -2.35 4.48
C TRP A 269 23.92 -3.55 5.39
N VAL A 270 24.71 -3.69 6.46
CA VAL A 270 24.52 -4.74 7.46
C VAL A 270 23.18 -4.55 8.17
N ILE A 271 22.84 -3.32 8.58
CA ILE A 271 21.55 -3.01 9.22
C ILE A 271 20.39 -3.28 8.24
N ALA A 272 20.46 -2.77 7.01
CA ALA A 272 19.46 -3.00 5.99
C ALA A 272 19.28 -4.50 5.69
N GLY A 273 20.38 -5.26 5.60
CA GLY A 273 20.38 -6.71 5.44
C GLY A 273 19.70 -7.45 6.59
N ALA A 274 19.96 -7.04 7.83
CA ALA A 274 19.29 -7.59 9.01
C ALA A 274 17.77 -7.30 8.99
N CYS A 275 17.37 -6.06 8.65
CA CYS A 275 15.96 -5.69 8.48
C CYS A 275 15.29 -6.51 7.37
N ILE A 276 15.94 -6.67 6.22
CA ILE A 276 15.49 -7.53 5.11
C ILE A 276 15.29 -8.96 5.59
N TRP A 277 16.23 -9.51 6.36
CA TRP A 277 16.12 -10.86 6.91
C TRP A 277 14.93 -11.00 7.88
N VAL A 278 14.72 -10.04 8.80
CA VAL A 278 13.58 -10.05 9.73
C VAL A 278 12.25 -9.97 8.96
N ILE A 279 12.13 -9.07 7.99
CA ILE A 279 10.93 -8.96 7.13
C ILE A 279 10.72 -10.28 6.39
N TRP A 280 11.76 -10.83 5.78
CA TRP A 280 11.67 -12.08 5.05
C TRP A 280 11.25 -13.24 5.95
N ARG A 281 11.75 -13.29 7.18
CA ARG A 281 11.43 -14.33 8.16
C ARG A 281 10.00 -14.22 8.69
N SER A 282 9.51 -13.00 8.94
CA SER A 282 8.16 -12.73 9.43
C SER A 282 7.09 -12.95 8.36
N THR A 283 7.46 -12.86 7.09
CA THR A 283 6.57 -13.03 5.95
C THR A 283 6.85 -14.33 5.17
N LYS A 284 7.52 -15.33 5.76
CA LYS A 284 7.99 -16.56 5.08
C LYS A 284 6.91 -17.22 4.20
N ASP A 285 5.67 -17.29 4.70
CA ASP A 285 4.50 -17.71 3.94
C ASP A 285 3.97 -16.58 3.05
N ARG A 286 4.61 -16.38 1.89
CA ARG A 286 4.28 -15.29 0.95
C ARG A 286 2.83 -15.30 0.49
N ALA A 287 2.28 -16.47 0.24
CA ALA A 287 0.94 -16.63 -0.32
C ALA A 287 -0.12 -15.97 0.59
N ARG A 288 0.10 -16.00 1.91
CA ARG A 288 -0.76 -15.33 2.90
C ARG A 288 -0.87 -13.82 2.71
N TRP A 289 0.21 -13.17 2.30
CA TRP A 289 0.35 -11.71 2.29
C TRP A 289 0.04 -11.10 0.92
N GLU A 290 0.37 -11.80 -0.16
CA GLU A 290 0.11 -11.35 -1.53
C GLU A 290 -1.40 -11.31 -1.85
N GLY A 291 -2.19 -12.10 -1.13
CA GLY A 291 -3.65 -12.19 -1.27
C GLY A 291 -4.09 -12.59 -2.68
N PRO A 292 -5.34 -12.28 -3.07
CA PRO A 292 -5.93 -12.65 -4.36
C PRO A 292 -5.14 -12.22 -5.63
N ALA A 293 -4.29 -11.19 -5.51
CA ALA A 293 -3.58 -10.58 -6.63
C ALA A 293 -2.21 -11.24 -6.93
N GLY A 294 -1.68 -12.05 -6.00
CA GLY A 294 -0.35 -12.68 -6.10
C GLY A 294 -0.27 -13.93 -6.96
N GLU A 295 -1.41 -14.49 -7.35
CA GLU A 295 -1.46 -15.82 -7.92
C GLU A 295 -1.14 -15.89 -9.41
N ALA A 296 -0.53 -17.00 -9.83
CA ALA A 296 -0.22 -17.27 -11.24
C ALA A 296 -1.47 -17.30 -12.14
N ASP A 297 -2.64 -17.67 -11.62
CA ASP A 297 -3.94 -17.63 -12.31
C ASP A 297 -4.71 -16.31 -12.13
N ALA A 298 -4.17 -15.34 -11.38
CA ALA A 298 -4.70 -13.97 -11.39
C ALA A 298 -4.49 -13.28 -12.76
N THR A 299 -3.85 -13.98 -13.70
CA THR A 299 -3.66 -13.54 -15.09
C THR A 299 -4.83 -13.95 -16.00
N LEU A 300 -5.67 -12.95 -16.31
CA LEU A 300 -5.82 -12.39 -17.67
C LEU A 300 -6.33 -13.26 -18.84
N ASP A 301 -6.72 -14.54 -18.70
CA ASP A 301 -7.46 -15.24 -19.77
C ASP A 301 -8.98 -15.10 -19.56
N PRO A 302 -9.70 -14.29 -20.36
CA PRO A 302 -11.16 -14.19 -20.26
C PRO A 302 -11.90 -15.51 -20.53
N ARG A 303 -11.20 -16.54 -21.03
CA ARG A 303 -11.72 -17.91 -21.25
C ARG A 303 -11.49 -18.83 -20.05
N LYS A 304 -10.55 -18.52 -19.15
CA LYS A 304 -10.35 -19.22 -17.87
C LYS A 304 -11.10 -18.47 -16.76
N LYS A 305 -12.41 -18.66 -16.71
CA LYS A 305 -13.22 -18.24 -15.56
C LYS A 305 -12.92 -19.20 -14.40
N GLY A 306 -12.21 -18.73 -13.39
CA GLY A 306 -11.86 -19.50 -12.20
C GLY A 306 -10.34 -19.49 -12.02
N ILE A 307 -9.78 -19.11 -10.88
CA ILE A 307 -10.28 -19.16 -9.50
C ILE A 307 -9.76 -17.91 -8.78
N SER A 308 -10.53 -16.83 -8.76
CA SER A 308 -10.31 -15.77 -7.77
C SER A 308 -10.99 -16.22 -6.47
N PRO A 309 -10.51 -15.85 -5.28
CA PRO A 309 -11.36 -15.92 -4.11
C PRO A 309 -12.59 -15.04 -4.37
N ASP A 310 -13.75 -15.66 -4.33
CA ASP A 310 -15.04 -14.97 -4.40
C ASP A 310 -15.40 -14.45 -3.01
N TRP A 311 -14.82 -15.03 -1.95
CA TRP A 311 -15.14 -14.67 -0.58
C TRP A 311 -13.89 -14.51 0.29
N ARG A 312 -14.01 -13.67 1.32
CA ARG A 312 -13.07 -13.58 2.43
C ARG A 312 -13.80 -13.69 3.76
N ILE A 313 -13.17 -14.35 4.73
CA ILE A 313 -13.68 -14.48 6.10
C ILE A 313 -13.02 -13.40 6.93
N VAL A 314 -13.80 -12.41 7.34
CA VAL A 314 -13.29 -11.17 7.94
C VAL A 314 -14.07 -10.75 9.17
N ARG A 315 -13.36 -10.18 10.14
CA ARG A 315 -13.93 -9.55 11.32
C ARG A 315 -13.49 -8.09 11.34
N VAL A 316 -14.44 -7.17 11.51
CA VAL A 316 -14.16 -5.74 11.62
C VAL A 316 -14.40 -5.32 13.07
N MET A 317 -13.34 -4.85 13.74
CA MET A 317 -13.39 -4.33 15.10
C MET A 317 -12.97 -2.85 15.09
N GLY A 318 -13.95 -1.95 15.04
CA GLY A 318 -13.71 -0.52 14.88
C GLY A 318 -13.02 -0.22 13.54
N ALA A 319 -11.78 0.28 13.61
CA ALA A 319 -10.95 0.57 12.43
C ALA A 319 -10.07 -0.62 11.98
N GLN A 320 -9.99 -1.70 12.77
CA GLN A 320 -9.17 -2.86 12.45
C GLN A 320 -9.98 -3.93 11.72
N GLU A 321 -9.37 -4.53 10.70
CA GLU A 321 -9.94 -5.66 9.96
C GLU A 321 -9.00 -6.85 10.09
N GLU A 322 -9.52 -7.93 10.66
CA GLU A 322 -8.85 -9.22 10.70
C GLU A 322 -9.35 -10.09 9.56
N VAL A 323 -8.43 -10.63 8.78
CA VAL A 323 -8.74 -11.53 7.67
C VAL A 323 -8.27 -12.92 8.07
N LEU A 324 -9.23 -13.78 8.42
CA LEU A 324 -8.97 -15.17 8.79
C LEU A 324 -8.50 -15.97 7.58
N GLY A 325 -9.09 -15.71 6.41
CA GLY A 325 -8.66 -16.29 5.15
C GLY A 325 -9.60 -16.01 3.99
N TYR A 326 -9.32 -16.65 2.87
CA TYR A 326 -10.01 -16.47 1.60
C TYR A 326 -10.59 -17.80 1.11
N VAL A 327 -11.77 -17.76 0.50
CA VAL A 327 -12.45 -18.92 -0.08
C VAL A 327 -12.40 -18.85 -1.60
N ARG A 328 -11.88 -19.90 -2.22
CA ARG A 328 -11.54 -19.93 -3.64
C ARG A 328 -12.29 -21.02 -4.38
N GLY A 329 -12.65 -20.75 -5.64
CA GLY A 329 -13.35 -21.71 -6.48
C GLY A 329 -14.66 -22.11 -5.83
N ALA A 330 -15.36 -21.12 -5.28
CA ALA A 330 -16.56 -21.30 -4.51
C ALA A 330 -17.66 -21.86 -5.42
N VAL A 331 -18.16 -23.05 -5.09
CA VAL A 331 -19.29 -23.67 -5.80
C VAL A 331 -20.45 -23.77 -4.82
N ALA A 332 -21.57 -23.14 -5.18
CA ALA A 332 -22.82 -23.31 -4.47
C ALA A 332 -23.37 -24.72 -4.74
N THR A 333 -23.75 -25.39 -3.67
CA THR A 333 -24.40 -26.71 -3.71
C THR A 333 -25.92 -26.55 -3.73
N GLU A 334 -26.64 -27.63 -4.07
CA GLU A 334 -28.11 -27.67 -4.03
C GLU A 334 -28.70 -27.40 -2.62
N SER A 335 -27.90 -27.58 -1.57
CA SER A 335 -28.29 -27.39 -0.17
C SER A 335 -27.98 -25.98 0.39
N ALA A 336 -27.76 -25.00 -0.48
CA ALA A 336 -27.37 -23.63 -0.13
C ALA A 336 -26.03 -23.51 0.66
N GLU A 337 -25.19 -24.55 0.64
CA GLU A 337 -23.81 -24.49 1.13
C GLU A 337 -22.87 -24.09 0.00
N VAL A 338 -21.83 -23.32 0.32
CA VAL A 338 -20.74 -22.97 -0.59
C VAL A 338 -19.51 -23.78 -0.20
N LEU A 339 -18.95 -24.48 -1.19
CA LEU A 339 -17.72 -25.26 -1.05
C LEU A 339 -16.59 -24.56 -1.79
N GLY A 340 -15.42 -24.45 -1.18
CA GLY A 340 -14.25 -23.89 -1.84
C GLY A 340 -12.94 -24.36 -1.22
N ARG A 341 -11.84 -23.91 -1.81
CA ARG A 341 -10.50 -24.06 -1.24
C ARG A 341 -10.22 -22.90 -0.29
N PHE A 342 -9.81 -23.22 0.93
CA PHE A 342 -9.39 -22.23 1.92
C PHE A 342 -7.95 -21.83 1.68
N GLN A 343 -7.71 -20.52 1.73
CA GLN A 343 -6.38 -19.95 1.81
C GLN A 343 -6.26 -19.18 3.14
N PRO A 344 -5.31 -19.56 4.01
CA PRO A 344 -5.02 -18.82 5.24
C PRO A 344 -4.74 -17.33 4.99
N GLY A 345 -5.39 -16.48 5.79
CA GLY A 345 -5.14 -15.04 5.83
C GLY A 345 -4.19 -14.65 6.97
N PRO A 346 -3.89 -13.35 7.13
CA PRO A 346 -3.07 -12.82 8.21
C PRO A 346 -3.41 -13.32 9.61
N ALA A 347 -4.70 -13.45 9.96
CA ALA A 347 -5.14 -13.81 11.30
C ALA A 347 -5.08 -15.32 11.59
N TRP A 348 -4.70 -16.14 10.61
CA TRP A 348 -4.72 -17.61 10.73
C TRP A 348 -3.76 -18.17 11.78
N ASP A 349 -2.59 -17.57 12.01
CA ASP A 349 -1.66 -18.13 13.01
C ASP A 349 -2.20 -18.00 14.44
N GLU A 350 -2.91 -16.91 14.72
CA GLU A 350 -3.50 -16.66 16.03
C GLU A 350 -4.82 -17.42 16.20
N LEU A 351 -5.63 -17.48 15.13
CA LEU A 351 -7.00 -17.97 15.21
C LEU A 351 -7.21 -19.38 14.64
N GLY A 352 -6.26 -19.90 13.86
CA GLY A 352 -6.39 -21.19 13.18
C GLY A 352 -6.55 -22.36 14.14
N ARG A 353 -5.99 -22.27 15.36
CA ARG A 353 -6.21 -23.28 16.40
C ARG A 353 -7.68 -23.38 16.81
N PHE A 354 -8.35 -22.23 16.93
CA PHE A 354 -9.76 -22.15 17.33
C PHE A 354 -10.67 -22.71 16.23
N VAL A 355 -10.25 -22.60 14.97
CA VAL A 355 -10.97 -23.21 13.84
C VAL A 355 -10.97 -24.73 13.95
N VAL A 356 -9.87 -25.33 14.40
CA VAL A 356 -9.78 -26.78 14.65
C VAL A 356 -10.58 -27.17 15.90
N GLU A 357 -10.53 -26.34 16.95
CA GLU A 357 -11.22 -26.58 18.21
C GLU A 357 -12.75 -26.44 18.13
N LEU A 358 -13.30 -25.84 17.07
CA LEU A 358 -14.75 -25.86 16.80
C LEU A 358 -15.31 -27.29 16.71
N ASP A 359 -14.49 -28.26 16.29
CA ASP A 359 -14.85 -29.67 16.19
C ASP A 359 -14.76 -30.42 17.54
N ALA A 360 -14.32 -29.75 18.61
CA ALA A 360 -14.36 -30.31 19.96
C ALA A 360 -15.81 -30.57 20.41
N PRO A 361 -16.06 -31.52 21.35
CA PRO A 361 -17.40 -31.83 21.81
C PRO A 361 -18.17 -30.58 22.24
N VAL A 362 -19.40 -30.44 21.75
CA VAL A 362 -20.28 -29.31 22.07
C VAL A 362 -20.43 -29.19 23.59
N GLY A 363 -20.21 -27.99 24.11
CA GLY A 363 -20.24 -27.71 25.56
C GLY A 363 -18.92 -27.97 26.30
N SER A 364 -17.88 -28.47 25.64
CA SER A 364 -16.52 -28.49 26.19
C SER A 364 -15.94 -27.07 26.33
N GLN A 365 -14.93 -26.90 27.18
CA GLN A 365 -14.23 -25.62 27.33
C GLN A 365 -13.59 -25.16 26.01
N ALA A 366 -12.89 -26.07 25.32
CA ALA A 366 -12.27 -25.78 24.02
C ALA A 366 -13.29 -25.34 22.96
N HIS A 367 -14.46 -26.00 22.90
CA HIS A 367 -15.52 -25.60 21.98
C HIS A 367 -16.07 -24.19 22.29
N ARG A 368 -16.25 -23.84 23.58
CA ARG A 368 -16.70 -22.50 23.99
C ARG A 368 -15.65 -21.42 23.67
N GLU A 369 -14.39 -21.66 24.00
CA GLU A 369 -13.28 -20.74 23.71
C GLU A 369 -13.13 -20.51 22.20
N ALA A 370 -13.26 -21.56 21.38
CA ALA A 370 -13.26 -21.45 19.93
C ALA A 370 -14.42 -20.61 19.39
N HIS A 371 -15.63 -20.83 19.91
CA HIS A 371 -16.82 -20.09 19.52
C HIS A 371 -16.71 -18.60 19.85
N GLU A 372 -16.17 -18.26 21.02
CA GLU A 372 -15.90 -16.88 21.43
C GLU A 372 -14.79 -16.24 20.60
N ALA A 373 -13.67 -16.95 20.38
CA ALA A 373 -12.52 -16.43 19.64
C ALA A 373 -12.85 -16.15 18.17
N LEU A 374 -13.76 -16.93 17.56
CA LEU A 374 -14.21 -16.75 16.18
C LEU A 374 -15.51 -15.94 16.05
N ALA A 375 -16.06 -15.45 17.16
CA ALA A 375 -17.23 -14.58 17.13
C ALA A 375 -16.96 -13.29 16.34
N GLY A 376 -17.94 -12.85 15.56
CA GLY A 376 -17.87 -11.62 14.76
C GLY A 376 -17.16 -11.77 13.41
N PHE A 377 -16.66 -12.95 13.05
CA PHE A 377 -16.25 -13.21 11.68
C PHE A 377 -17.47 -13.34 10.77
N THR A 378 -17.40 -12.64 9.64
CA THR A 378 -18.40 -12.58 8.59
C THR A 378 -17.77 -13.03 7.27
N VAL A 379 -18.61 -13.45 6.33
CA VAL A 379 -18.16 -13.89 5.02
C VAL A 379 -18.52 -12.81 4.01
N GLN A 380 -17.51 -12.14 3.45
CA GLN A 380 -17.70 -11.05 2.49
C GLN A 380 -17.40 -11.52 1.08
N ASP A 381 -18.34 -11.27 0.17
CA ASP A 381 -18.17 -11.45 -1.26
C ASP A 381 -17.28 -10.32 -1.82
N LEU A 382 -16.15 -10.70 -2.40
CA LEU A 382 -15.20 -9.78 -3.02
C LEU A 382 -15.68 -9.25 -4.37
N GLY A 383 -16.63 -9.92 -5.02
CA GLY A 383 -17.26 -9.58 -6.29
C GLY A 383 -18.40 -8.58 -6.16
N SER A 384 -19.33 -8.81 -5.25
CA SER A 384 -20.45 -7.88 -5.00
C SER A 384 -20.15 -6.84 -3.91
N GLY A 385 -19.17 -7.11 -3.03
CA GLY A 385 -18.94 -6.34 -1.80
C GLY A 385 -19.92 -6.67 -0.67
N GLU A 386 -20.92 -7.52 -0.94
CA GLU A 386 -21.93 -7.94 0.03
C GLU A 386 -21.28 -8.72 1.17
N THR A 387 -21.71 -8.45 2.40
CA THR A 387 -21.26 -9.17 3.58
C THR A 387 -22.40 -10.01 4.09
N LEU A 388 -22.17 -11.31 4.26
CA LEU A 388 -23.09 -12.22 4.92
C LEU A 388 -22.90 -12.05 6.43
N PRO A 389 -23.84 -11.42 7.14
CA PRO A 389 -23.67 -11.05 8.55
C PRO A 389 -23.66 -12.27 9.47
N ARG A 390 -24.24 -13.39 9.02
CA ARG A 390 -24.16 -14.69 9.69
C ARG A 390 -23.84 -15.77 8.67
N ALA A 391 -22.67 -16.37 8.81
CA ALA A 391 -22.30 -17.55 8.06
C ALA A 391 -21.58 -18.52 9.00
N VAL A 392 -21.98 -19.78 8.96
CA VAL A 392 -21.22 -20.86 9.61
C VAL A 392 -20.23 -21.35 8.59
N PHE A 393 -18.95 -21.36 8.93
CA PHE A 393 -17.90 -21.91 8.10
C PHE A 393 -17.18 -23.04 8.84
N ARG A 394 -16.85 -24.10 8.11
CA ARG A 394 -16.03 -25.21 8.58
C ARG A 394 -14.84 -25.35 7.64
N ILE A 395 -13.65 -25.43 8.21
CA ILE A 395 -12.39 -25.51 7.45
C ILE A 395 -11.71 -26.83 7.80
N GLU A 396 -11.49 -27.67 6.80
CA GLU A 396 -10.83 -28.98 6.92
C GLU A 396 -9.63 -29.01 5.97
N GLY A 397 -8.42 -28.81 6.50
CA GLY A 397 -7.21 -28.72 5.69
C GLY A 397 -7.25 -27.55 4.70
N ASP A 398 -7.23 -27.84 3.40
CA ASP A 398 -7.36 -26.83 2.34
C ASP A 398 -8.80 -26.60 1.88
N ARG A 399 -9.81 -27.24 2.51
CA ARG A 399 -11.22 -27.10 2.12
C ARG A 399 -11.97 -26.23 3.12
N VAL A 400 -12.87 -25.40 2.62
CA VAL A 400 -13.82 -24.66 3.43
C VAL A 400 -15.22 -24.87 2.89
N ARG A 401 -16.15 -25.09 3.81
CA ARG A 401 -17.58 -25.09 3.56
C ARG A 401 -18.17 -23.95 4.36
N PHE A 402 -19.02 -23.11 3.76
CA PHE A 402 -19.80 -22.16 4.53
C PHE A 402 -21.24 -22.08 4.06
N ARG A 403 -22.14 -21.74 4.99
CA ARG A 403 -23.57 -21.54 4.73
C ARG A 403 -24.00 -20.21 5.30
N ALA A 404 -24.66 -19.39 4.50
CA ALA A 404 -25.35 -18.19 4.98
C ALA A 404 -26.52 -18.62 5.87
N LEU A 405 -26.57 -18.13 7.11
CA LEU A 405 -27.73 -18.34 7.96
C LEU A 405 -28.80 -17.32 7.61
N PRO A 406 -30.10 -17.71 7.59
CA PRO A 406 -31.19 -16.76 7.41
C PRO A 406 -31.08 -15.65 8.46
N VAL A 407 -31.29 -14.40 8.04
CA VAL A 407 -31.50 -13.29 8.97
C VAL A 407 -32.92 -13.44 9.52
N GLY A 408 -33.07 -14.35 10.49
CA GLY A 408 -34.32 -14.65 11.19
C GLY A 408 -34.07 -14.65 12.69
N ASP A 409 -35.02 -14.06 13.42
CA ASP A 409 -35.02 -13.60 14.81
C ASP A 409 -34.20 -14.39 15.84
N ALA A 410 -33.70 -13.64 16.82
CA ALA A 410 -32.85 -14.06 17.94
C ALA A 410 -33.46 -15.09 18.93
N ALA A 411 -34.22 -16.07 18.45
CA ALA A 411 -34.94 -17.02 19.30
C ALA A 411 -35.04 -18.42 18.66
N ALA A 412 -33.92 -19.09 18.42
CA ALA A 412 -33.92 -20.53 18.12
C ALA A 412 -32.55 -21.21 18.36
N GLU A 413 -31.85 -20.85 19.42
CA GLU A 413 -30.80 -21.73 19.98
C GLU A 413 -31.13 -21.98 21.45
N SER A 414 -32.16 -22.80 21.68
CA SER A 414 -32.26 -23.63 22.88
C SER A 414 -31.85 -25.05 22.47
N PRO A 415 -30.96 -25.73 23.20
CA PRO A 415 -30.67 -27.13 22.92
C PRO A 415 -31.95 -27.94 23.08
N ALA A 416 -32.27 -28.76 22.08
CA ALA A 416 -33.31 -29.75 22.19
C ALA A 416 -32.95 -30.71 23.33
N GLU A 417 -33.71 -30.64 24.43
CA GLU A 417 -33.72 -31.70 25.44
C GLU A 417 -34.29 -32.96 24.79
N ALA A 418 -33.41 -33.94 24.61
CA ALA A 418 -33.79 -35.31 24.35
C ALA A 418 -34.51 -35.85 25.58
N ALA A 419 -35.84 -35.92 25.53
CA ALA A 419 -36.59 -36.77 26.44
C ALA A 419 -36.53 -38.22 25.89
N PRO A 420 -36.08 -39.21 26.69
CA PRO A 420 -36.14 -40.60 26.28
C PRO A 420 -37.58 -41.11 26.36
N SER A 421 -37.96 -41.94 25.39
CA SER A 421 -39.11 -42.82 25.50
C SER A 421 -38.95 -43.75 26.72
N GLU A 422 -40.00 -43.93 27.52
CA GLU A 422 -40.59 -45.23 27.86
C GLU A 422 -41.63 -45.14 28.99
N ALA A 423 -42.67 -45.98 28.83
CA ALA A 423 -43.69 -46.47 29.76
C ALA A 423 -44.81 -45.52 30.21
#